data_AF-A0A2T2TMP0-F1
#
_entry.id   AF-A0A2T2TMP0-F1
#
_cell.length_a   1.000
_cell.length_b   1.000
_cell.length_c   1.000
_cell.angle_alpha   90.00
_cell.angle_beta   90.00
_cell.angle_gamma   90.00
#
_symmetry.space_group_name_H-M   'P 1'
#
loop_
_entity.id
_entity.type
_entity.pdbx_description
1 polymer ?
#
loop_
_entity_poly.entity_id
_entity_poly.type
_entity_poly.pdbx_seq_one_letter_code
_entity_poly.pdbx_strand_id
1 'polypeptide(L)' 'MPTIEVEGFGSVEAGEGTRLVNAIRAGDADIGHRCGGQAKCTTCRVTFSGGEPEKMTRAEYEKLAQTDALGDYRLAC' A
#
# COMPACT_ATOMS: atom_id res chain seq x y z
N MET A 1 -16.22 9.30 0.21
CA MET A 1 -15.01 8.66 0.77
C MET A 1 -14.91 7.29 0.15
N PRO A 2 -13.81 6.94 -0.54
CA PRO A 2 -13.61 5.57 -1.01
C PRO A 2 -13.55 4.59 0.16
N THR A 3 -14.15 3.42 -0.04
CA THR A 3 -14.09 2.28 0.89
C THR A 3 -13.07 1.28 0.37
N ILE A 4 -12.22 0.78 1.27
CA ILE A 4 -11.16 -0.19 0.95
C ILE A 4 -11.49 -1.47 1.72
N GLU A 5 -11.64 -2.58 1.02
CA GLU A 5 -11.78 -3.88 1.67
C GLU A 5 -10.41 -4.50 1.90
N VAL A 6 -10.10 -4.76 3.18
CA VAL A 6 -8.87 -5.43 3.59
C VAL A 6 -9.21 -6.89 3.90
N GLU A 7 -8.65 -7.80 3.11
CA GLU A 7 -8.91 -9.23 3.25
C GLU A 7 -8.62 -9.72 4.67
N GLY A 8 -9.62 -10.31 5.33
CA GLY A 8 -9.52 -10.81 6.70
C GLY A 8 -9.70 -9.77 7.81
N PHE A 9 -9.76 -8.48 7.49
CA PHE A 9 -9.88 -7.38 8.47
C PHE A 9 -11.11 -6.49 8.26
N GLY A 10 -11.85 -6.68 7.15
CA GLY A 10 -13.07 -5.95 6.85
C GLY A 10 -12.82 -4.67 6.06
N SER A 11 -13.80 -3.77 6.07
CA SER A 11 -13.77 -2.55 5.26
C SER A 11 -13.34 -1.34 6.07
N VAL A 12 -12.49 -0.50 5.49
CA VAL A 12 -12.04 0.78 6.07
C VAL A 12 -12.39 1.93 5.13
N GLU A 13 -12.77 3.08 5.70
CA GLU A 13 -12.98 4.29 4.91
C GLU A 13 -11.69 5.09 4.80
N ALA A 14 -11.34 5.49 3.57
CA ALA A 14 -10.19 6.32 3.31
C ALA A 14 -10.64 7.69 2.78
N GLY A 15 -10.06 8.77 3.31
CA GLY A 15 -10.22 10.10 2.72
C GLY A 15 -9.45 10.21 1.41
N GLU A 16 -9.89 11.08 0.49
CA GLU A 16 -9.11 11.40 -0.70
C GLU A 16 -7.72 11.91 -0.31
N GLY A 17 -6.68 11.48 -1.04
CA GLY A 17 -5.28 11.82 -0.74
C GLY A 17 -4.69 11.08 0.48
N THR A 18 -5.46 10.21 1.16
CA THR A 18 -4.94 9.38 2.24
C THR A 18 -4.08 8.25 1.67
N ARG A 19 -2.88 8.06 2.21
CA ARG A 19 -2.03 6.92 1.87
C ARG A 19 -2.69 5.61 2.28
N LEU A 20 -2.59 4.60 1.43
CA LEU A 20 -3.20 3.28 1.67
C LEU A 20 -2.73 2.65 2.99
N VAL A 21 -1.45 2.77 3.32
CA VAL A 21 -0.89 2.26 4.59
C VAL A 21 -1.56 2.90 5.81
N ASN A 22 -1.97 4.17 5.74
CA ASN A 22 -2.65 4.83 6.85
C ASN A 22 -4.11 4.38 6.94
N ALA A 23 -4.78 4.17 5.80
CA ALA A 23 -6.14 3.65 5.77
C ALA A 23 -6.22 2.22 6.34
N ILE A 24 -5.30 1.34 5.94
CA ILE A 24 -5.21 -0.04 6.46
C ILE A 24 -4.99 -0.04 7.97
N ARG A 25 -4.06 0.80 8.47
CA ARG A 25 -3.76 0.94 9.91
C ARG A 25 -4.84 1.64 10.72
N ALA A 26 -5.74 2.38 10.07
CA ALA A 26 -6.91 2.96 10.72
C ALA A 26 -7.97 1.89 10.99
N GLY A 27 -7.93 0.77 10.26
CA GLY A 27 -8.58 -0.47 10.67
C GLY A 27 -7.71 -1.31 11.60
N ASP A 28 -8.13 -2.56 11.82
CA ASP A 28 -7.44 -3.50 12.70
C ASP A 28 -6.32 -4.30 12.01
N ALA A 29 -6.01 -3.98 10.74
CA ALA A 29 -4.99 -4.65 9.96
C ALA A 29 -3.58 -4.14 10.28
N ASP A 30 -2.70 -5.03 10.73
CA ASP A 30 -1.29 -4.70 10.93
C ASP A 30 -0.53 -4.76 9.60
N ILE A 31 0.09 -3.64 9.24
CA ILE A 31 0.91 -3.50 8.03
C ILE A 31 2.23 -2.83 8.39
N GLY A 32 3.33 -3.44 7.96
CA GLY A 32 4.67 -2.97 8.29
C GLY A 32 4.97 -1.62 7.64
N HIS A 33 5.44 -0.65 8.41
CA HIS A 33 5.75 0.69 7.91
C HIS A 33 7.08 1.24 8.45
N ARG A 34 8.13 0.40 8.46
CA ARG A 34 9.40 0.70 9.15
C ARG A 34 10.07 1.99 8.68
N CYS A 35 9.98 2.31 7.38
CA CYS A 35 10.64 3.50 6.83
C CYS A 35 9.81 4.80 6.93
N GLY A 36 8.60 4.77 7.52
CA GLY A 36 7.75 5.96 7.59
C GLY A 36 7.25 6.46 6.24
N GLY A 37 7.20 5.61 5.21
CA GLY A 37 6.64 5.94 3.90
C GLY A 37 7.59 6.68 2.97
N GLN A 38 8.89 6.44 3.13
CA GLN A 38 9.93 7.01 2.30
C GLN A 38 10.44 6.06 1.20
N ALA A 39 9.71 4.97 0.91
CA ALA A 39 10.12 3.92 -0.03
C ALA A 39 11.53 3.32 0.24
N LYS A 40 11.98 3.30 1.50
CA LYS A 40 13.28 2.72 1.89
C LYS A 40 13.20 1.25 2.34
N CYS A 41 12.00 0.72 2.52
CA CYS A 41 11.75 -0.68 2.86
C CYS A 41 10.63 -1.27 1.98
N THR A 42 10.37 -2.57 2.11
CA THR A 42 9.29 -3.29 1.40
C THR A 42 8.27 -3.94 2.35
N THR A 43 8.23 -3.49 3.62
CA THR A 43 7.37 -4.09 4.65
C THR A 43 5.89 -3.73 4.51
N CYS A 44 5.56 -2.70 3.73
CA CYS A 44 4.19 -2.24 3.46
C CYS A 44 3.61 -2.86 2.17
N ARG A 45 4.08 -4.04 1.81
CA ARG A 45 3.65 -4.76 0.61
C ARG A 45 2.16 -5.09 0.63
N VAL A 46 1.48 -4.87 -0.49
CA VAL A 46 0.07 -5.22 -0.70
C VAL A 46 -0.13 -5.76 -2.12
N THR A 47 -1.15 -6.57 -2.29
CA THR A 47 -1.64 -7.04 -3.58
C THR A 47 -3.08 -6.57 -3.75
N PHE A 48 -3.45 -6.17 -4.96
CA PHE A 48 -4.81 -5.74 -5.26
C PHE A 48 -5.58 -6.88 -5.89
N SER A 49 -6.70 -7.27 -5.29
CA SER A 49 -7.67 -8.16 -5.92
C SER A 49 -8.47 -7.44 -7.01
N GLY A 50 -8.63 -6.12 -6.87
CA GLY A 50 -9.26 -5.23 -7.85
C GLY A 50 -9.02 -3.76 -7.50
N GLY A 51 -9.24 -2.87 -8.46
CA GLY A 51 -9.08 -1.43 -8.26
C GLY A 51 -7.62 -0.98 -8.10
N GLU A 52 -6.66 -1.74 -8.63
CA GLU A 52 -5.25 -1.33 -8.60
C GLU A 52 -5.07 0.00 -9.35
N PRO A 53 -4.37 0.98 -8.76
CA PRO A 53 -4.04 2.22 -9.46
C PRO A 53 -3.11 1.95 -10.66
N GLU A 54 -3.51 2.41 -11.84
CA GLU A 54 -2.69 2.35 -13.06
C GLU A 54 -1.36 3.10 -12.94
N LYS A 55 -1.31 4.09 -12.03
CA LYS A 55 -0.13 4.91 -11.80
C LYS A 55 0.63 4.43 -10.58
N MET A 56 1.95 4.48 -10.70
CA MET A 56 2.91 4.19 -9.65
C MET A 56 3.74 5.45 -9.38
N THR A 57 4.12 5.69 -8.14
CA THR A 57 5.06 6.79 -7.86
C THR A 57 6.47 6.41 -8.29
N ARG A 58 7.30 7.39 -8.64
CA ARG A 58 8.71 7.12 -9.01
C ARG A 58 9.47 6.38 -7.90
N ALA A 59 9.25 6.77 -6.64
CA ALA A 59 9.93 6.16 -5.49
C ALA A 59 9.51 4.70 -5.28
N GLU A 60 8.22 4.38 -5.47
CA GLU A 60 7.73 3.00 -5.45
C GLU A 60 8.36 2.17 -6.58
N TYR A 61 8.34 2.69 -7.82
CA TYR A 61 8.91 2.02 -8.98
C TYR A 61 10.40 1.72 -8.81
N GLU A 62 11.19 2.74 -8.44
CA GLU A 62 12.64 2.59 -8.22
C GLU A 62 12.92 1.56 -7.14
N LYS A 63 12.12 1.52 -6.07
CA LYS A 63 12.33 0.57 -4.98
C LYS A 63 12.01 -0.86 -5.39
N LEU A 64 10.88 -1.07 -6.08
CA LEU A 64 10.48 -2.40 -6.56
C LEU A 64 11.44 -2.92 -7.63
N ALA A 65 11.88 -2.05 -8.55
CA ALA A 65 12.88 -2.40 -9.55
C ALA A 65 14.23 -2.76 -8.93
N GLN A 66 14.66 -2.06 -7.88
CA GLN A 66 15.92 -2.38 -7.17
C GLN A 66 15.89 -3.76 -6.50
N THR A 67 14.71 -4.23 -6.09
CA THR A 67 14.55 -5.51 -5.38
C THR A 67 13.98 -6.62 -6.27
N ASP A 68 13.94 -6.43 -7.59
CA ASP A 68 13.34 -7.35 -8.56
C ASP A 68 11.91 -7.79 -8.20
N ALA A 69 11.14 -6.90 -7.56
CA ALA A 69 9.78 -7.18 -7.07
C ALA A 69 8.69 -6.48 -7.89
N LEU A 70 9.07 -5.93 -9.05
CA LEU A 70 8.14 -5.21 -9.92
C LEU A 70 7.12 -6.18 -10.52
N GLY A 71 5.84 -5.99 -10.19
CA GLY A 71 4.75 -6.85 -10.64
C GLY A 71 4.33 -7.92 -9.62
N ASP A 72 5.12 -8.18 -8.58
CA ASP A 72 4.78 -9.14 -7.52
C ASP A 72 3.82 -8.53 -6.50
N TYR A 73 4.06 -7.28 -6.12
CA TYR A 73 3.26 -6.52 -5.17
C TYR A 73 3.49 -5.00 -5.32
N ARG A 74 2.66 -4.22 -4.64
CA ARG A 74 2.74 -2.76 -4.55
C ARG A 74 3.15 -2.33 -3.14
N LEU A 75 3.63 -1.11 -3.00
CA LEU A 75 3.94 -0.53 -1.69
C LEU A 75 2.81 0.40 -1.27
N ALA A 76 2.15 0.12 -0.14
CA ALA A 76 0.99 0.87 0.31
C ALA A 76 1.29 2.32 0.80
N CYS A 77 2.56 2.73 0.85
CA CYS A 77 2.99 3.99 1.47
C CYS A 77 3.21 5.14 0.48
#